data_AF-A0A1G1Q7F9-F1
#
_entry.id   AF-A0A1G1Q7F9-F1
#
_cell.length_a   1.000
_cell.length_b   1.000
_cell.length_c   1.000
_cell.angle_alpha   90.00
_cell.angle_beta   90.00
_cell.angle_gamma   90.00
#
_symmetry.space_group_name_H-M   'P 1'
#
loop_
_entity.id
_entity.type
_entity.pdbx_description
1 polymer ?
#
loop_
_entity_poly.entity_id
_entity_poly.type
_entity_poly.pdbx_seq_one_letter_code
_entity_poly.pdbx_strand_id
1 'polypeptide(L)'
;MDIKSIFEKIKFVALGVVCVSVAIIFASSLAQANALDDIYKNLDTTNDNEIFMVVGELTIAKVTNMTRLSITNPDIADIVEADDKEILLIAKQPGQTILFVWDDAGKRMVFVNVQAADMGMLDMAIQRIDTLLKKGRIEGIKLEPNKREGKIFVTGDLAEENEEMLDKILDGYADIIVNLIRKEEIQDLIQVDMQMTELNTTLTKSLGIDWSAGTSGVSLTYPEELPEMDGTIGDFFKIGDFSRTSMLTATVKALLEKGEARVLSRPKVVVISGEEASFLVGGEIPIKTTTSSAEGTQENVSFKEYGIGLTITPTIKKEKIDIQLNVEISDVASGTGNETSFFTETTTTRVLLNNKQTMVLAGLIKENRGSSVRMVPFFGQIPVVGMLFRSKGTNPSETDKELVISMTPTILERNRNNIEEVKEEKVEEYRTTAIYKQKVSSSSSVPYYLGIPKNMTEYVRNVQKQISKAILYPPEAKRYGWEGTVRMNLLILKDGTLAYALIQESSGHEIMDESALRAAKRLAPYSGFPSDVDLQELNITVPIVYSFKK
;
A
#
# COMPACT_ATOMS: atom_id res chain seq x y z
N MET A 1 -52.72 -44.79 -20.85
CA MET A 1 -51.83 -43.70 -21.28
C MET A 1 -52.07 -43.50 -22.76
N ASP A 2 -52.73 -42.41 -23.12
CA ASP A 2 -53.33 -42.24 -24.45
C ASP A 2 -52.27 -41.90 -25.50
N ILE A 3 -52.00 -42.83 -26.42
CA ILE A 3 -50.97 -42.72 -27.46
C ILE A 3 -51.23 -41.50 -28.37
N LYS A 4 -52.48 -41.06 -28.51
CA LYS A 4 -52.81 -39.83 -29.23
C LYS A 4 -52.23 -38.56 -28.58
N SER A 5 -52.22 -38.50 -27.25
CA SER A 5 -51.70 -37.33 -26.51
C SER A 5 -50.18 -37.19 -26.66
N ILE A 6 -49.46 -38.31 -26.79
CA ILE A 6 -48.01 -38.32 -26.99
C ILE A 6 -47.65 -37.87 -28.41
N PHE A 7 -48.42 -38.29 -29.42
CA PHE A 7 -48.20 -37.86 -30.81
C PHE A 7 -48.51 -36.37 -31.05
N GLU A 8 -49.52 -35.80 -30.37
CA GLU A 8 -49.76 -34.35 -30.42
C GLU A 8 -48.65 -33.55 -29.74
N LYS A 9 -48.15 -34.01 -28.58
CA LYS A 9 -47.03 -33.34 -27.91
C LYS A 9 -45.73 -33.41 -28.72
N ILE A 10 -45.45 -34.52 -29.40
CA ILE A 10 -44.28 -34.65 -30.29
C ILE A 10 -44.41 -33.76 -31.53
N LYS A 11 -45.63 -33.62 -32.10
CA LYS A 11 -45.87 -32.65 -33.19
C LYS A 11 -45.65 -31.21 -32.75
N PHE A 12 -46.06 -30.84 -31.54
CA PHE A 12 -45.83 -29.48 -31.01
C PHE A 12 -44.36 -29.18 -30.73
N VAL A 13 -43.60 -30.17 -30.22
CA VAL A 13 -42.15 -30.00 -30.00
C VAL A 13 -41.38 -29.95 -31.33
N ALA A 14 -41.75 -30.78 -32.32
CA ALA A 14 -41.14 -30.76 -33.64
C ALA A 14 -41.46 -29.46 -34.41
N LEU A 15 -42.69 -28.95 -34.31
CA LEU A 15 -43.07 -27.66 -34.92
C LEU A 15 -42.37 -26.49 -34.23
N GLY A 16 -42.20 -26.53 -32.91
CA GLY A 16 -41.45 -25.52 -32.15
C GLY A 16 -39.96 -25.50 -32.49
N VAL A 17 -39.32 -26.67 -32.64
CA VAL A 17 -37.89 -26.75 -33.00
C VAL A 17 -37.65 -26.33 -34.45
N VAL A 18 -38.57 -26.63 -35.38
CA VAL A 18 -38.48 -26.15 -36.77
C VAL A 18 -38.71 -24.64 -36.83
N CYS A 19 -39.64 -24.08 -36.05
CA CYS A 19 -39.83 -22.64 -35.98
C CYS A 19 -38.64 -21.90 -35.36
N VAL A 20 -37.99 -22.46 -34.34
CA VAL A 20 -36.79 -21.85 -33.72
C VAL A 20 -35.57 -21.97 -34.63
N SER A 21 -35.38 -23.08 -35.34
CA SER A 21 -34.28 -23.21 -36.30
C SER A 21 -34.49 -22.38 -37.57
N VAL A 22 -35.72 -22.26 -38.08
CA VAL A 22 -36.05 -21.31 -39.16
C VAL A 22 -35.91 -19.86 -38.68
N ALA A 23 -36.27 -19.53 -37.45
CA ALA A 23 -36.05 -18.19 -36.88
C ALA A 23 -34.57 -17.88 -36.64
N ILE A 24 -33.73 -18.85 -36.29
CA ILE A 24 -32.27 -18.67 -36.14
C ILE A 24 -31.60 -18.57 -37.51
N ILE A 25 -32.04 -19.34 -38.51
CA ILE A 25 -31.53 -19.23 -39.88
C ILE A 25 -31.96 -17.88 -40.49
N PHE A 26 -33.22 -17.45 -40.29
CA PHE A 26 -33.68 -16.11 -40.68
C PHE A 26 -32.99 -15.00 -39.88
N ALA A 27 -32.72 -15.17 -38.59
CA ALA A 27 -32.00 -14.18 -37.79
C ALA A 27 -30.52 -14.10 -38.21
N SER A 28 -29.91 -15.21 -38.63
CA SER A 28 -28.55 -15.23 -39.16
C SER A 28 -28.47 -14.67 -40.59
N SER A 29 -29.50 -14.87 -41.42
CA SER A 29 -29.59 -14.24 -42.75
C SER A 29 -29.98 -12.76 -42.68
N LEU A 30 -30.77 -12.35 -41.67
CA LEU A 30 -31.08 -10.95 -41.39
C LEU A 30 -29.88 -10.24 -40.74
N ALA A 31 -29.09 -10.95 -39.91
CA ALA A 31 -27.84 -10.43 -39.37
C ALA A 31 -26.73 -10.36 -40.44
N GLN A 32 -26.68 -11.28 -41.40
CA GLN A 32 -25.78 -11.19 -42.56
C GLN A 32 -26.27 -10.17 -43.60
N ALA A 33 -27.58 -9.97 -43.76
CA ALA A 33 -28.13 -8.89 -44.57
C ALA A 33 -27.87 -7.51 -43.93
N ASN A 34 -28.04 -7.38 -42.61
CA ASN A 34 -27.74 -6.16 -41.87
C ASN A 34 -26.23 -5.90 -41.76
N ALA A 35 -25.39 -6.93 -41.70
CA ALA A 35 -23.94 -6.78 -41.73
C ALA A 35 -23.39 -6.45 -43.14
N LEU A 36 -24.15 -6.74 -44.20
CA LEU A 36 -23.89 -6.22 -45.54
C LEU A 36 -24.44 -4.79 -45.70
N ASP A 37 -25.60 -4.47 -45.12
CA ASP A 37 -26.15 -3.10 -45.09
C ASP A 37 -25.29 -2.12 -44.28
N ASP A 38 -24.58 -2.57 -43.23
CA ASP A 38 -23.62 -1.71 -42.50
C ASP A 38 -22.31 -1.45 -43.27
N ILE A 39 -22.01 -2.25 -44.31
CA ILE A 39 -20.88 -2.00 -45.23
C ILE A 39 -21.29 -0.99 -46.32
N TYR A 40 -22.58 -0.89 -46.63
CA TYR A 40 -23.15 0.13 -47.51
C TYR A 40 -23.89 1.17 -46.67
N LYS A 41 -23.20 2.21 -46.20
CA LYS A 41 -23.88 3.43 -45.72
C LYS A 41 -24.90 3.85 -46.77
N ASN A 42 -26.17 3.53 -46.54
CA ASN A 42 -27.27 3.85 -47.44
C ASN A 42 -27.52 5.35 -47.33
N LEU A 43 -26.74 6.16 -48.04
CA LEU A 43 -26.99 7.60 -48.15
C LEU A 43 -28.27 7.79 -48.95
N ASP A 44 -29.27 8.33 -48.27
CA ASP A 44 -30.53 8.70 -48.87
C ASP A 44 -30.45 10.17 -49.25
N THR A 45 -30.35 10.44 -50.55
CA THR A 45 -30.26 11.82 -51.04
C THR A 45 -31.45 12.67 -50.58
N THR A 46 -32.59 12.07 -50.20
CA THR A 46 -33.79 12.79 -49.76
C THR A 46 -33.64 13.41 -48.38
N ASN A 47 -32.72 12.89 -47.56
CA ASN A 47 -32.41 13.40 -46.22
C ASN A 47 -30.98 13.97 -46.11
N ASP A 48 -30.04 13.47 -46.93
CA ASP A 48 -28.63 13.84 -46.90
C ASP A 48 -28.27 14.76 -48.07
N ASN A 49 -27.94 16.02 -47.75
CA ASN A 49 -27.45 17.00 -48.72
C ASN A 49 -25.94 16.90 -48.97
N GLU A 50 -25.24 15.99 -48.28
CA GLU A 50 -23.79 15.82 -48.37
C GLU A 50 -23.41 14.33 -48.39
N ILE A 51 -22.51 13.97 -49.32
CA ILE A 51 -21.90 12.64 -49.45
C ILE A 51 -20.41 12.81 -49.21
N PHE A 52 -19.86 12.07 -48.25
CA PHE A 52 -18.42 12.02 -47.99
C PHE A 52 -17.86 10.72 -48.57
N MET A 53 -16.83 10.84 -49.42
CA MET A 53 -16.16 9.71 -50.07
C MET A 53 -14.65 9.87 -49.92
N VAL A 54 -13.93 8.75 -49.98
CA VAL A 54 -12.47 8.70 -50.03
C VAL A 54 -12.01 8.36 -51.45
N VAL A 55 -10.89 8.92 -51.93
CA VAL A 55 -10.36 8.60 -53.27
C VAL A 55 -10.26 7.08 -53.47
N GLY A 56 -10.91 6.57 -54.52
CA GLY A 56 -11.03 5.15 -54.86
C GLY A 56 -12.28 4.45 -54.32
N GLU A 57 -13.06 5.10 -53.46
CA GLU A 57 -14.29 4.55 -52.87
C GLU A 57 -15.46 4.55 -53.88
N LEU A 58 -16.26 3.48 -53.83
CA LEU A 58 -17.53 3.34 -54.52
C LEU A 58 -18.67 3.48 -53.51
N THR A 59 -19.62 4.39 -53.76
CA THR A 59 -20.74 4.65 -52.86
C THR A 59 -22.05 4.60 -53.64
N ILE A 60 -23.06 3.93 -53.07
CA ILE A 60 -24.42 3.90 -53.61
C ILE A 60 -25.24 4.97 -52.90
N ALA A 61 -25.87 5.86 -53.67
CA ALA A 61 -26.77 6.89 -53.19
C ALA A 61 -28.20 6.59 -53.66
N LYS A 62 -29.15 6.49 -52.72
CA LYS A 62 -30.56 6.20 -53.04
C LYS A 62 -31.28 7.46 -53.54
N VAL A 63 -32.09 7.27 -54.57
CA VAL A 63 -32.97 8.26 -55.21
C VAL A 63 -34.36 7.65 -55.39
N THR A 64 -35.38 8.44 -55.71
CA THR A 64 -36.76 7.92 -55.85
C THR A 64 -37.36 8.40 -57.16
N ASN A 65 -37.57 7.51 -58.14
CA ASN A 65 -38.10 7.85 -59.46
C ASN A 65 -37.29 8.97 -60.14
N MET A 66 -35.97 8.80 -60.18
CA MET A 66 -35.07 9.79 -60.78
C MET A 66 -35.33 9.94 -62.27
N THR A 67 -35.51 11.18 -62.72
CA THR A 67 -35.76 11.53 -64.12
C THR A 67 -34.52 12.08 -64.82
N ARG A 68 -33.60 12.72 -64.07
CA ARG A 68 -32.36 13.28 -64.60
C ARG A 68 -31.30 13.38 -63.50
N LEU A 69 -30.04 13.25 -63.89
CA LEU A 69 -28.87 13.50 -63.05
C LEU A 69 -27.83 14.37 -63.76
N SER A 70 -26.95 15.01 -62.99
CA SER A 70 -25.76 15.71 -63.49
C SER A 70 -24.72 15.88 -62.39
N ILE A 71 -23.44 15.66 -62.70
CA ILE A 71 -22.33 15.99 -61.81
C ILE A 71 -21.55 17.18 -62.36
N THR A 72 -21.18 18.12 -61.50
CA THR A 72 -20.58 19.41 -61.93
C THR A 72 -19.13 19.24 -62.39
N ASN A 73 -18.36 18.45 -61.66
CA ASN A 73 -16.97 18.11 -61.99
C ASN A 73 -16.73 16.59 -61.83
N PRO A 74 -16.68 15.83 -62.95
CA PRO A 74 -16.46 14.38 -62.93
C PRO A 74 -15.02 13.95 -62.65
N ASP A 75 -14.06 14.88 -62.59
CA ASP A 75 -12.67 14.56 -62.26
C ASP A 75 -12.47 14.36 -60.74
N ILE A 76 -13.36 14.94 -59.92
CA ILE A 76 -13.35 14.80 -58.45
C ILE A 76 -14.12 13.54 -58.04
N ALA A 77 -15.38 13.41 -58.46
CA ALA A 77 -16.19 12.21 -58.32
C ALA A 77 -17.03 12.03 -59.58
N ASP A 78 -17.29 10.79 -59.98
CA ASP A 78 -18.00 10.47 -61.23
C ASP A 78 -19.13 9.46 -60.99
N ILE A 79 -20.08 9.42 -61.92
CA ILE A 79 -21.21 8.49 -61.89
C ILE A 79 -20.84 7.27 -62.72
N VAL A 80 -20.73 6.12 -62.04
CA VAL A 80 -20.38 4.85 -62.69
C VAL A 80 -21.62 4.24 -63.33
N GLU A 81 -22.72 4.21 -62.59
CA GLU A 81 -24.00 3.64 -63.01
C GLU A 81 -25.14 4.37 -62.29
N ALA A 82 -26.32 4.43 -62.90
CA ALA A 82 -27.50 5.00 -62.26
C ALA A 82 -28.78 4.39 -62.84
N ASP A 83 -29.76 4.14 -61.98
CA ASP A 83 -31.11 3.73 -62.34
C ASP A 83 -32.16 4.67 -61.71
N ASP A 84 -33.44 4.29 -61.74
CA ASP A 84 -34.53 5.12 -61.22
C ASP A 84 -34.57 5.21 -59.67
N LYS A 85 -33.75 4.41 -58.96
CA LYS A 85 -33.74 4.27 -57.50
C LYS A 85 -32.36 4.43 -56.85
N GLU A 86 -31.27 4.26 -57.59
CA GLU A 86 -29.92 4.26 -57.03
C GLU A 86 -28.92 4.90 -58.01
N ILE A 87 -27.91 5.55 -57.46
CA ILE A 87 -26.77 6.13 -58.19
C ILE A 87 -25.49 5.55 -57.59
N LEU A 88 -24.66 4.92 -58.42
CA LEU A 88 -23.32 4.46 -58.03
C LEU A 88 -22.29 5.54 -58.39
N LEU A 89 -21.62 6.06 -57.36
CA LEU A 89 -20.58 7.09 -57.47
C LEU A 89 -19.20 6.49 -57.21
N ILE A 90 -18.19 6.99 -57.92
CA ILE A 90 -16.77 6.72 -57.63
C ILE A 90 -16.02 8.01 -57.33
N ALA A 91 -15.21 8.01 -56.28
CA ALA A 91 -14.33 9.11 -55.94
C ALA A 91 -12.98 8.98 -56.68
N LYS A 92 -12.58 10.00 -57.44
CA LYS A 92 -11.36 9.99 -58.28
C LYS A 92 -10.24 10.87 -57.74
N GLN A 93 -10.55 12.10 -57.32
CA GLN A 93 -9.55 13.05 -56.83
C GLN A 93 -10.05 13.82 -55.60
N PRO A 94 -9.16 14.24 -54.69
CA PRO A 94 -9.55 15.07 -53.55
C PRO A 94 -10.16 16.40 -54.02
N GLY A 95 -11.29 16.80 -53.42
CA GLY A 95 -11.98 18.03 -53.78
C GLY A 95 -13.48 17.97 -53.46
N GLN A 96 -14.22 18.98 -53.93
CA GLN A 96 -15.67 19.04 -53.80
C GLN A 96 -16.32 19.17 -55.18
N THR A 97 -17.37 18.39 -55.42
CA THR A 97 -18.23 18.49 -56.61
C THR A 97 -19.70 18.48 -56.21
N ILE A 98 -20.59 18.89 -57.11
CA ILE A 98 -22.03 18.95 -56.83
C ILE A 98 -22.74 17.98 -57.76
N LEU A 99 -23.52 17.08 -57.17
CA LEU A 99 -24.47 16.20 -57.83
C LEU A 99 -25.86 16.85 -57.82
N PHE A 100 -26.44 17.05 -59.00
CA PHE A 100 -27.83 17.44 -59.16
C PHE A 100 -28.68 16.22 -59.49
N VAL A 101 -29.74 16.04 -58.73
CA VAL A 101 -30.74 14.98 -58.92
C VAL A 101 -32.08 15.63 -59.19
N TRP A 102 -32.78 15.17 -60.23
CA TRP A 102 -34.17 15.53 -60.50
C TRP A 102 -35.03 14.31 -60.34
N ASP A 103 -36.01 14.40 -59.46
CA ASP A 103 -36.92 13.32 -59.15
C ASP A 103 -38.33 13.86 -58.85
N ASP A 104 -39.23 13.00 -58.36
CA ASP A 104 -40.61 13.39 -58.02
C ASP A 104 -40.68 14.49 -56.95
N ALA A 105 -39.65 14.63 -56.11
CA ALA A 105 -39.52 15.68 -55.11
C ALA A 105 -38.96 17.01 -55.67
N GLY A 106 -38.52 17.04 -56.92
CA GLY A 106 -38.02 18.22 -57.62
C GLY A 106 -36.51 18.19 -57.88
N LYS A 107 -35.90 19.36 -58.07
CA LYS A 107 -34.45 19.48 -58.28
C LYS A 107 -33.74 19.58 -56.93
N ARG A 108 -32.83 18.66 -56.65
CA ARG A 108 -32.01 18.60 -55.43
C ARG A 108 -30.54 18.76 -55.76
N MET A 109 -29.79 19.37 -54.84
CA MET A 109 -28.35 19.53 -54.92
C MET A 109 -27.70 18.79 -53.76
N VAL A 110 -26.74 17.93 -54.08
CA VAL A 110 -26.01 17.10 -53.11
C VAL A 110 -24.53 17.41 -53.27
N PHE A 111 -23.87 17.82 -52.20
CA PHE A 111 -22.43 18.05 -52.20
C PHE A 111 -21.71 16.72 -52.07
N VAL A 112 -20.78 16.43 -52.98
CA VAL A 112 -19.89 15.27 -52.89
C VAL A 112 -18.51 15.75 -52.49
N ASN A 113 -18.11 15.41 -51.26
CA ASN A 113 -16.84 15.78 -50.65
C ASN A 113 -15.89 14.59 -50.71
N VAL A 114 -14.87 14.68 -51.55
CA VAL A 114 -13.86 13.62 -51.72
C VAL A 114 -12.60 13.97 -50.94
N GLN A 115 -12.24 13.11 -49.99
CA GLN A 115 -11.02 13.22 -49.19
C GLN A 115 -9.93 12.28 -49.72
N ALA A 116 -8.66 12.61 -49.48
CA ALA A 116 -7.56 11.73 -49.85
C ALA A 116 -7.63 10.38 -49.10
N ALA A 117 -7.18 9.30 -49.75
CA ALA A 117 -7.12 7.95 -49.20
C ALA A 117 -6.39 7.83 -47.84
N ASP A 118 -5.56 8.81 -47.52
CA ASP A 118 -4.71 8.84 -46.33
C ASP A 118 -5.45 9.00 -44.99
N MET A 119 -6.76 9.28 -44.99
CA MET A 119 -7.54 9.41 -43.75
C MET A 119 -7.70 8.08 -42.98
N GLY A 120 -7.62 6.92 -43.65
CA GLY A 120 -7.63 5.61 -42.99
C GLY A 120 -6.28 5.22 -42.36
N MET A 121 -5.19 5.91 -42.75
CA MET A 121 -3.83 5.61 -42.26
C MET A 121 -3.66 5.96 -40.78
N LEU A 122 -4.28 7.07 -40.32
CA LEU A 122 -4.22 7.48 -38.92
C LEU A 122 -4.92 6.49 -38.01
N ASP A 123 -6.12 6.04 -38.38
CA ASP A 123 -6.89 5.08 -37.57
C ASP A 123 -6.19 3.71 -37.52
N MET A 124 -5.58 3.26 -38.62
CA MET A 124 -4.75 2.04 -38.64
C MET A 124 -3.49 2.17 -37.79
N ALA A 125 -2.81 3.32 -37.85
CA ALA A 125 -1.64 3.60 -37.03
C ALA A 125 -2.00 3.61 -35.54
N ILE A 126 -3.11 4.26 -35.15
CA ILE A 126 -3.61 4.26 -33.77
C ILE A 126 -3.87 2.84 -33.28
N GLN A 127 -4.57 2.01 -34.05
CA GLN A 127 -4.83 0.60 -33.66
C GLN A 127 -3.54 -0.20 -33.49
N ARG A 128 -2.55 0.02 -34.36
CA ARG A 128 -1.27 -0.69 -34.29
C ARG A 128 -0.44 -0.24 -33.09
N ILE A 129 -0.35 1.07 -32.83
CA ILE A 129 0.34 1.63 -31.67
C ILE A 129 -0.32 1.14 -30.38
N ASP A 130 -1.65 1.23 -30.27
CA ASP A 130 -2.41 0.73 -29.11
C ASP A 130 -2.14 -0.76 -28.84
N THR A 131 -2.09 -1.59 -29.89
CA THR A 131 -1.73 -3.02 -29.77
C THR A 131 -0.32 -3.22 -29.23
N LEU A 132 0.65 -2.41 -29.67
CA LEU A 132 2.04 -2.48 -29.22
C LEU A 132 2.20 -2.01 -27.76
N LEU A 133 1.51 -0.93 -27.38
CA LEU A 133 1.46 -0.45 -26.00
C LEU A 133 0.92 -1.53 -25.05
N LYS A 134 -0.20 -2.17 -25.41
CA LYS A 134 -0.79 -3.29 -24.65
C LYS A 134 0.18 -4.47 -24.50
N LYS A 135 0.88 -4.85 -25.57
CA LYS A 135 1.88 -5.92 -25.52
C LYS A 135 3.09 -5.56 -24.67
N GLY A 136 3.47 -4.28 -24.66
CA GLY A 136 4.54 -3.74 -23.83
C GLY A 136 4.14 -3.48 -22.38
N ARG A 137 2.87 -3.68 -22.00
CA ARG A 137 2.32 -3.31 -20.68
C ARG A 137 2.56 -1.82 -20.35
N ILE A 138 2.54 -0.98 -21.38
CA ILE A 138 2.65 0.47 -21.23
C ILE A 138 1.24 1.03 -21.07
N GLU A 139 0.95 1.52 -19.87
CA GLU A 139 -0.34 2.10 -19.50
C GLU A 139 -0.24 3.63 -19.42
N GLY A 140 -1.38 4.33 -19.35
CA GLY A 140 -1.44 5.78 -19.17
C GLY A 140 -1.29 6.61 -20.45
N ILE A 141 -1.08 5.99 -21.61
CA ILE A 141 -0.94 6.66 -22.91
C ILE A 141 -2.29 6.74 -23.65
N LYS A 142 -2.56 7.91 -24.23
CA LYS A 142 -3.73 8.21 -25.06
C LYS A 142 -3.28 8.65 -26.46
N LEU A 143 -4.01 8.19 -27.47
CA LEU A 143 -3.77 8.47 -28.89
C LEU A 143 -4.98 9.22 -29.45
N GLU A 144 -4.79 10.47 -29.88
CA GLU A 144 -5.87 11.30 -30.42
C GLU A 144 -5.56 11.73 -31.86
N PRO A 145 -6.44 11.42 -32.85
CA PRO A 145 -6.21 11.82 -34.23
C PRO A 145 -6.53 13.29 -34.44
N ASN A 146 -5.56 14.06 -34.92
CA ASN A 146 -5.77 15.40 -35.47
C ASN A 146 -5.95 15.30 -37.01
N LYS A 147 -7.20 15.10 -37.42
CA LYS A 147 -7.57 14.95 -38.84
C LYS A 147 -7.28 16.19 -39.70
N ARG A 148 -7.12 17.37 -39.09
CA ARG A 148 -6.80 18.60 -39.82
C ARG A 148 -5.33 18.69 -40.21
N GLU A 149 -4.45 18.16 -39.37
CA GLU A 149 -3.00 18.22 -39.55
C GLU A 149 -2.40 16.91 -40.06
N GLY A 150 -3.20 15.84 -40.14
CA GLY A 150 -2.69 14.52 -40.52
C GLY A 150 -1.76 13.93 -39.46
N LYS A 151 -1.97 14.27 -38.18
CA LYS A 151 -1.11 13.87 -37.05
C LYS A 151 -1.88 13.09 -35.98
N ILE A 152 -1.15 12.33 -35.18
CA ILE A 152 -1.63 11.65 -33.97
C ILE A 152 -0.95 12.33 -32.78
N PHE A 153 -1.75 12.85 -31.87
CA PHE A 153 -1.26 13.38 -30.61
C PHE A 153 -1.14 12.23 -29.61
N VAL A 154 0.06 12.05 -29.08
CA VAL A 154 0.35 11.06 -28.05
C VAL A 154 0.48 11.81 -26.73
N THR A 155 -0.47 11.60 -25.83
CA THR A 155 -0.54 12.29 -24.53
C THR A 155 -0.64 11.28 -23.40
N GLY A 156 -0.28 11.68 -22.19
CA GLY A 156 -0.35 10.81 -21.02
C GLY A 156 0.85 10.96 -20.09
N ASP A 157 0.82 10.19 -19.02
CA ASP A 157 1.89 10.10 -18.03
C ASP A 157 2.64 8.78 -18.23
N LEU A 158 3.94 8.84 -18.48
CA LEU A 158 4.79 7.69 -18.76
C LEU A 158 5.75 7.46 -17.59
N ALA A 159 5.81 6.22 -17.12
CA ALA A 159 6.83 5.78 -16.17
C ALA A 159 8.21 5.77 -16.87
N GLU A 160 9.24 6.28 -16.19
CA GLU A 160 10.59 6.45 -16.75
C GLU A 160 11.17 5.15 -17.34
N GLU A 161 10.92 4.02 -16.70
CA GLU A 161 11.34 2.69 -17.17
C GLU A 161 10.81 2.29 -18.56
N ASN A 162 9.71 2.90 -19.01
CA ASN A 162 9.07 2.59 -20.28
C ASN A 162 9.44 3.56 -21.41
N GLU A 163 10.29 4.56 -21.15
CA GLU A 163 10.69 5.57 -22.14
C GLU A 163 11.32 4.95 -23.38
N GLU A 164 12.36 4.12 -23.20
CA GLU A 164 13.09 3.52 -24.33
C GLU A 164 12.18 2.60 -25.16
N MET A 165 11.26 1.89 -24.51
CA MET A 165 10.33 1.00 -25.19
C MET A 165 9.28 1.78 -25.98
N LEU A 166 8.75 2.86 -25.41
CA LEU A 166 7.82 3.72 -26.09
C LEU A 166 8.47 4.36 -27.32
N ASP A 167 9.66 4.92 -27.20
CA ASP A 167 10.36 5.56 -28.32
C ASP A 167 10.52 4.58 -29.49
N LYS A 168 10.88 3.32 -29.23
CA LYS A 168 10.94 2.26 -30.25
C LYS A 168 9.59 1.95 -30.90
N ILE A 169 8.49 2.04 -30.14
CA ILE A 169 7.14 1.84 -30.69
C ILE A 169 6.76 3.01 -31.60
N LEU A 170 7.10 4.24 -31.22
CA LEU A 170 6.71 5.44 -31.95
C LEU A 170 7.65 5.78 -33.13
N ASP A 171 8.89 5.27 -33.15
CA ASP A 171 9.90 5.56 -34.16
C ASP A 171 9.40 5.28 -35.60
N GLY A 172 8.70 4.16 -35.79
CA GLY A 172 8.10 3.79 -37.08
C GLY A 172 6.95 4.69 -37.54
N TYR A 173 6.52 5.63 -36.70
CA TYR A 173 5.41 6.56 -36.93
C TYR A 173 5.80 8.02 -36.69
N ALA A 174 7.10 8.33 -36.60
CA ALA A 174 7.60 9.67 -36.26
C ALA A 174 7.04 10.77 -37.17
N ASP A 175 6.83 10.47 -38.45
CA ASP A 175 6.30 11.42 -39.44
C ASP A 175 4.84 11.80 -39.20
N ILE A 176 4.07 11.01 -38.46
CA ILE A 176 2.65 11.26 -38.20
C ILE A 176 2.36 11.48 -36.72
N ILE A 177 3.36 11.49 -35.83
CA ILE A 177 3.19 11.64 -34.39
C ILE A 177 3.62 13.02 -33.91
N VAL A 178 2.88 13.55 -32.93
CA VAL A 178 3.36 14.61 -32.03
C VAL A 178 3.35 14.04 -30.63
N ASN A 179 4.54 13.87 -30.05
CA ASN A 179 4.70 13.34 -28.70
C ASN A 179 4.58 14.47 -27.66
N LEU A 180 3.58 14.38 -26.79
CA LEU A 180 3.25 15.34 -25.74
C LEU A 180 3.20 14.66 -24.36
N ILE A 181 3.92 13.55 -24.19
CA ILE A 181 3.94 12.78 -22.95
C ILE A 181 4.67 13.53 -21.84
N ARG A 182 4.13 13.39 -20.63
CA ARG A 182 4.77 13.84 -19.39
C ARG A 182 5.47 12.67 -18.74
N LYS A 183 6.71 12.89 -18.31
CA LYS A 183 7.47 11.90 -17.55
C LYS A 183 7.02 11.95 -16.10
N GLU A 184 6.56 10.83 -15.56
CA GLU A 184 6.22 10.70 -14.15
C GLU A 184 7.31 9.87 -13.46
N GLU A 185 8.11 10.54 -12.61
CA GLU A 185 9.01 9.87 -11.66
C GLU A 185 8.14 9.22 -10.57
N ILE A 186 7.79 7.95 -10.75
CA ILE A 186 7.18 7.18 -9.68
C ILE A 186 8.31 6.75 -8.74
N GLN A 187 8.38 7.42 -7.60
CA GLN A 187 9.30 7.03 -6.55
C GLN A 187 8.62 5.97 -5.67
N ASP A 188 9.09 4.72 -5.78
CA ASP A 188 8.63 3.65 -4.91
C ASP A 188 9.00 3.94 -3.45
N LEU A 189 8.05 3.70 -2.56
CA LEU A 189 8.26 3.84 -1.13
C LEU A 189 8.55 2.48 -0.51
N ILE A 190 9.51 2.44 0.40
CA ILE A 190 9.89 1.25 1.15
C ILE A 190 9.64 1.55 2.63
N GLN A 191 8.78 0.76 3.25
CA GLN A 191 8.62 0.75 4.69
C GLN A 191 9.57 -0.27 5.30
N VAL A 192 10.31 0.12 6.33
CA VAL A 192 11.16 -0.77 7.11
C VAL A 192 10.65 -0.82 8.54
N ASP A 193 10.29 -2.03 8.98
CA ASP A 193 9.87 -2.33 10.35
C ASP A 193 11.02 -3.05 11.07
N MET A 194 11.58 -2.42 12.10
CA MET A 194 12.65 -2.99 12.90
C MET A 194 12.13 -3.36 14.29
N GLN A 195 12.59 -4.47 14.84
CA GLN A 195 12.26 -4.92 16.19
C GLN A 195 13.52 -5.30 16.94
N MET A 196 13.69 -4.72 18.13
CA MET A 196 14.75 -5.03 19.08
C MET A 196 14.18 -5.83 20.25
N THR A 197 14.78 -6.98 20.54
CA THR A 197 14.30 -7.91 21.58
C THR A 197 15.46 -8.30 22.49
N GLU A 198 15.28 -8.08 23.79
CA GLU A 198 16.17 -8.56 24.85
C GLU A 198 15.73 -9.98 25.25
N LEU A 199 16.66 -10.92 25.31
CA LEU A 199 16.47 -12.33 25.65
C LEU A 199 17.31 -12.68 26.88
N ASN A 200 16.82 -13.58 27.73
CA ASN A 200 17.60 -14.15 28.83
C ASN A 200 18.41 -15.38 28.35
N THR A 201 19.75 -15.35 28.43
CA THR A 201 20.61 -16.35 27.75
C THR A 201 20.56 -17.75 28.37
N THR A 202 20.00 -17.89 29.57
CA THR A 202 19.91 -19.17 30.29
C THR A 202 19.08 -20.20 29.50
N LEU A 203 18.13 -19.75 28.66
CA LEU A 203 17.35 -20.62 27.78
C LEU A 203 17.92 -20.78 26.36
N THR A 204 18.63 -19.79 25.80
CA THR A 204 19.16 -19.87 24.41
C THR A 204 20.16 -21.01 24.25
N LYS A 205 21.03 -21.22 25.25
CA LYS A 205 22.00 -22.34 25.28
C LYS A 205 21.32 -23.72 25.46
N SER A 206 20.12 -23.78 26.03
CA SER A 206 19.34 -25.02 26.17
C SER A 206 18.54 -25.40 24.91
N LEU A 207 18.37 -24.45 23.99
CA LEU A 207 17.65 -24.61 22.72
C LEU A 207 18.57 -24.91 21.52
N GLY A 208 19.88 -24.99 21.72
CA GLY A 208 20.85 -25.44 20.70
C GLY A 208 21.19 -24.43 19.60
N ILE A 209 20.91 -23.13 19.79
CA ILE A 209 21.23 -22.10 18.79
C ILE A 209 22.65 -21.57 19.06
N ASP A 210 23.60 -21.90 18.17
CA ASP A 210 24.96 -21.40 18.19
C ASP A 210 25.10 -20.18 17.28
N TRP A 211 25.32 -19.01 17.88
CA TRP A 211 25.42 -17.72 17.20
C TRP A 211 26.85 -17.38 16.72
N SER A 212 27.82 -18.28 16.88
CA SER A 212 29.24 -18.03 16.60
C SER A 212 29.67 -18.21 15.12
N ALA A 213 28.75 -18.52 14.20
CA ALA A 213 29.05 -18.68 12.78
C ALA A 213 29.26 -17.31 12.10
N GLY A 214 30.54 -16.95 11.88
CA GLY A 214 31.00 -15.64 11.44
C GLY A 214 30.64 -15.19 10.01
N THR A 215 30.64 -13.86 9.85
CA THR A 215 30.79 -12.98 8.65
C THR A 215 30.06 -13.31 7.33
N SER A 216 29.27 -14.36 7.26
CA SER A 216 28.30 -14.64 6.20
C SER A 216 27.14 -15.32 6.90
N GLY A 217 26.01 -14.64 7.04
CA GLY A 217 24.91 -14.96 7.96
C GLY A 217 24.68 -16.46 8.23
N VAL A 218 24.42 -16.79 9.50
CA VAL A 218 24.22 -18.15 10.03
C VAL A 218 23.35 -19.02 9.11
N SER A 219 23.95 -20.03 8.47
CA SER A 219 23.23 -21.11 7.78
C SER A 219 23.21 -22.35 8.67
N LEU A 220 22.04 -22.65 9.25
CA LEU A 220 21.84 -23.84 10.08
C LEU A 220 21.56 -25.07 9.18
N THR A 221 22.50 -26.02 9.15
CA THR A 221 22.35 -27.37 8.59
C THR A 221 22.17 -28.35 9.76
N TYR A 222 21.01 -28.99 9.85
CA TYR A 222 20.82 -30.13 10.76
C TYR A 222 21.15 -31.44 10.03
N PRO A 223 21.83 -32.39 10.68
CA PRO A 223 22.03 -33.73 10.11
C PRO A 223 20.68 -34.45 9.99
N GLU A 224 20.37 -34.87 8.77
CA GLU A 224 19.16 -35.60 8.41
C GLU A 224 19.36 -37.09 8.74
N GLU A 225 19.33 -37.43 10.03
CA GLU A 225 19.08 -38.81 10.46
C GLU A 225 17.96 -38.79 11.51
N LEU A 226 16.78 -39.27 11.11
CA LEU A 226 15.63 -39.45 11.99
C LEU A 226 15.88 -40.66 12.91
N PRO A 227 15.79 -40.51 14.25
CA PRO A 227 15.78 -41.67 15.14
C PRO A 227 14.49 -42.48 14.96
N GLU A 228 14.60 -43.80 14.93
CA GLU A 228 13.45 -44.71 14.93
C GLU A 228 12.59 -44.52 16.20
N MET A 229 11.26 -44.52 16.01
CA MET A 229 10.25 -44.20 17.03
C MET A 229 10.15 -45.27 18.14
N ASP A 230 10.33 -44.87 19.40
CA ASP A 230 9.84 -45.60 20.59
C ASP A 230 8.86 -44.76 21.44
N GLY A 231 7.70 -44.47 20.85
CA GLY A 231 6.42 -44.40 21.56
C GLY A 231 6.23 -43.45 22.76
N THR A 232 7.13 -42.51 23.06
CA THR A 232 7.05 -41.66 24.25
C THR A 232 7.00 -40.16 23.91
N ILE A 233 5.83 -39.56 24.19
CA ILE A 233 5.55 -38.12 24.45
C ILE A 233 5.87 -37.11 23.29
N GLY A 234 6.50 -37.52 22.19
CA GLY A 234 6.89 -36.63 21.08
C GLY A 234 5.80 -36.32 20.02
N ASP A 235 4.60 -36.88 20.12
CA ASP A 235 3.59 -36.79 19.04
C ASP A 235 2.71 -35.52 19.07
N PHE A 236 3.02 -34.55 19.95
CA PHE A 236 2.32 -33.25 20.00
C PHE A 236 2.85 -32.22 18.99
N PHE A 237 3.93 -32.52 18.26
CA PHE A 237 4.59 -31.58 17.33
C PHE A 237 4.57 -32.04 15.86
N LYS A 238 3.50 -32.70 15.43
CA LYS A 238 3.23 -32.89 13.98
C LYS A 238 2.17 -31.91 13.51
N ILE A 239 2.59 -30.69 13.17
CA ILE A 239 1.79 -29.78 12.34
C ILE A 239 2.72 -29.16 11.30
N GLY A 240 2.44 -29.43 10.02
CA GLY A 240 2.51 -28.47 8.93
C GLY A 240 3.88 -28.06 8.40
N ASP A 241 3.92 -27.84 7.09
CA ASP A 241 5.04 -27.34 6.30
C ASP A 241 5.48 -25.94 6.81
N PHE A 242 6.40 -25.92 7.76
CA PHE A 242 6.90 -24.70 8.39
C PHE A 242 8.17 -24.23 7.68
N SER A 243 8.07 -23.14 6.92
CA SER A 243 9.25 -22.45 6.40
C SER A 243 10.10 -21.91 7.56
N ARG A 244 11.43 -21.92 7.39
CA ARG A 244 12.47 -21.68 8.41
C ARG A 244 12.30 -20.38 9.23
N THR A 245 11.58 -19.38 8.71
CA THR A 245 11.28 -18.09 9.36
C THR A 245 10.18 -18.17 10.43
N SER A 246 9.29 -19.16 10.32
CA SER A 246 8.15 -19.35 11.23
C SER A 246 8.56 -19.87 12.61
N MET A 247 9.61 -20.70 12.68
CA MET A 247 10.08 -21.32 13.91
C MET A 247 10.82 -20.33 14.82
N LEU A 248 11.60 -19.41 14.25
CA LEU A 248 12.22 -18.32 15.01
C LEU A 248 11.15 -17.40 15.61
N THR A 249 10.18 -16.99 14.80
CA THR A 249 9.06 -16.14 15.24
C THR A 249 8.21 -16.84 16.32
N ALA A 250 7.94 -18.13 16.16
CA ALA A 250 7.22 -18.94 17.16
C ALA A 250 7.99 -19.09 18.47
N THR A 251 9.32 -19.27 18.40
CA THR A 251 10.19 -19.40 19.57
C THR A 251 10.29 -18.08 20.32
N VAL A 252 10.54 -16.96 19.62
CA VAL A 252 10.56 -15.62 20.23
C VAL A 252 9.20 -15.30 20.87
N LYS A 253 8.09 -15.66 20.23
CA LYS A 253 6.74 -15.47 20.78
C LYS A 253 6.51 -16.30 22.05
N ALA A 254 6.93 -17.56 22.06
CA ALA A 254 6.84 -18.42 23.26
C ALA A 254 7.71 -17.90 24.42
N LEU A 255 8.88 -17.31 24.12
CA LEU A 255 9.74 -16.67 25.12
C LEU A 255 9.12 -15.37 25.66
N LEU A 256 8.48 -14.57 24.80
CA LEU A 256 7.72 -13.38 25.21
C LEU A 256 6.55 -13.76 26.12
N GLU A 257 5.79 -14.80 25.79
CA GLU A 257 4.65 -15.29 26.59
C GLU A 257 5.08 -15.84 27.96
N LYS A 258 6.30 -16.39 28.07
CA LYS A 258 6.89 -16.86 29.34
C LYS A 258 7.57 -15.74 30.14
N GLY A 259 7.67 -14.52 29.61
CA GLY A 259 8.36 -13.39 30.25
C GLY A 259 9.89 -13.44 30.20
N GLU A 260 10.46 -14.34 29.39
CA GLU A 260 11.91 -14.56 29.24
C GLU A 260 12.52 -13.78 28.07
N ALA A 261 11.67 -13.10 27.30
CA ALA A 261 12.03 -12.13 26.28
C ALA A 261 11.26 -10.83 26.51
N ARG A 262 11.84 -9.70 26.10
CA ARG A 262 11.20 -8.39 26.18
C ARG A 262 11.53 -7.57 24.94
N VAL A 263 10.51 -7.07 24.25
CA VAL A 263 10.70 -6.11 23.15
C VAL A 263 11.13 -4.77 23.76
N LEU A 264 12.26 -4.24 23.30
CA LEU A 264 12.79 -2.95 23.76
C LEU A 264 12.25 -1.80 22.92
N SER A 265 12.18 -1.98 21.61
CA SER A 265 11.75 -0.95 20.68
C SER A 265 11.30 -1.55 19.34
N ARG A 266 10.42 -0.82 18.63
CA ARG A 266 9.94 -1.15 17.29
C ARG A 266 9.86 0.07 16.37
N PRO A 267 10.99 0.64 15.93
CA PRO A 267 10.96 1.79 15.03
C PRO A 267 10.47 1.38 13.63
N LYS A 268 9.66 2.26 13.02
CA LYS A 268 9.16 2.12 11.66
C LYS A 268 9.52 3.35 10.85
N VAL A 269 10.14 3.16 9.70
CA VAL A 269 10.57 4.24 8.81
C VAL A 269 10.04 3.97 7.41
N VAL A 270 9.53 5.01 6.74
CA VAL A 270 9.15 4.98 5.32
C VAL A 270 10.11 5.88 4.58
N VAL A 271 10.69 5.38 3.50
CA VAL A 271 11.74 6.07 2.74
C VAL A 271 11.60 5.76 1.26
N ILE A 272 11.94 6.74 0.43
CA ILE A 272 11.97 6.58 -1.03
C ILE A 272 13.10 5.63 -1.42
N SER A 273 12.85 4.74 -2.39
CA SER A 273 13.87 3.85 -2.93
C SER A 273 15.07 4.65 -3.45
N GLY A 274 16.24 4.41 -2.87
CA GLY A 274 17.50 5.08 -3.22
C GLY A 274 17.86 6.27 -2.33
N GLU A 275 16.93 6.75 -1.50
CA GLU A 275 17.21 7.85 -0.56
C GLU A 275 17.65 7.35 0.82
N GLU A 276 18.48 8.15 1.49
CA GLU A 276 18.89 7.90 2.86
C GLU A 276 17.86 8.48 3.84
N ALA A 277 17.49 7.71 4.84
CA ALA A 277 16.72 8.17 5.98
C ALA A 277 17.49 7.91 7.27
N SER A 278 17.51 8.91 8.16
CA SER A 278 18.03 8.79 9.52
C SER A 278 16.90 8.93 10.54
N PHE A 279 17.01 8.17 11.62
CA PHE A 279 16.03 8.11 12.70
C PHE A 279 16.77 7.98 14.03
N LEU A 280 16.55 8.94 14.93
CA LEU A 280 17.14 8.95 16.26
C LEU A 280 16.02 8.99 17.31
N VAL A 281 16.07 8.06 18.26
CA VAL A 281 15.25 8.09 19.49
C VAL A 281 16.17 8.16 20.68
N GLY A 282 16.24 9.32 21.29
CA GLY A 282 17.24 9.59 22.30
C GLY A 282 17.24 11.04 22.77
N GLY A 283 18.38 11.52 23.21
CA GLY A 283 18.59 12.91 23.60
C GLY A 283 20.03 13.34 23.40
N GLU A 284 20.35 14.54 23.84
CA GLU A 284 21.69 15.09 23.77
C GLU A 284 22.24 15.33 25.17
N ILE A 285 23.54 15.09 25.34
CA ILE A 285 24.27 15.45 26.56
C ILE A 285 25.35 16.49 26.25
N PRO A 286 25.40 17.59 27.00
CA PRO A 286 26.50 18.54 26.90
C PRO A 286 27.78 17.93 27.51
N ILE A 287 28.82 17.85 26.69
CA ILE A 287 30.18 17.52 27.07
C ILE A 287 30.95 18.84 27.18
N LYS A 288 31.45 19.13 28.39
CA LYS A 288 32.29 20.30 28.65
C LYS A 288 33.75 19.93 28.44
N THR A 289 34.44 20.69 27.61
CA THR A 289 35.90 20.59 27.43
C THR A 289 36.55 21.90 27.83
N THR A 290 37.64 21.82 28.57
CA THR A 290 38.36 22.99 29.06
C THR A 290 39.70 23.08 28.34
N THR A 291 39.90 24.13 27.55
CA THR A 291 41.20 24.44 26.95
C THR A 291 41.85 25.58 27.74
N SER A 292 42.94 25.28 28.43
CA SER A 292 43.74 26.29 29.14
C SER A 292 44.87 26.78 28.23
N SER A 293 44.91 28.09 27.96
CA SER A 293 46.01 28.76 27.27
C SER A 293 46.65 29.80 28.20
N ALA A 294 47.78 30.40 27.79
CA ALA A 294 48.48 31.41 28.57
C ALA A 294 47.64 32.70 28.83
N GLU A 295 46.56 32.90 28.07
CA GLU A 295 45.67 34.07 28.14
C GLU A 295 44.40 33.81 28.99
N GLY A 296 44.16 32.57 29.43
CA GLY A 296 43.01 32.23 30.27
C GLY A 296 42.52 30.79 30.08
N THR A 297 41.51 30.42 30.87
CA THR A 297 40.80 29.14 30.72
C THR A 297 39.54 29.36 29.91
N GLN A 298 39.42 28.67 28.76
CA GLN A 298 38.23 28.70 27.92
C GLN A 298 37.46 27.39 28.07
N GLU A 299 36.18 27.48 28.43
CA GLU A 299 35.26 26.33 28.44
C GLU A 299 34.51 26.26 27.11
N ASN A 300 34.51 25.09 26.48
CA ASN A 300 33.76 24.80 25.27
C ASN A 300 32.75 23.69 25.56
N VAL A 301 31.51 23.85 25.09
CA VAL A 301 30.41 22.90 25.32
C VAL A 301 30.02 22.31 23.98
N SER A 302 30.20 20.99 23.82
CA SER A 302 29.71 20.23 22.66
C SER A 302 28.56 19.33 23.07
N PHE A 303 27.54 19.17 22.24
CA PHE A 303 26.45 18.24 22.50
C PHE A 303 26.75 16.91 21.81
N LYS A 304 26.57 15.80 22.53
CA LYS A 304 26.67 14.45 21.99
C LYS A 304 25.32 13.76 22.12
N GLU A 305 24.80 13.29 20.99
CA GLU A 305 23.59 12.47 20.93
C GLU A 305 23.82 11.12 21.61
N TYR A 306 22.78 10.62 22.29
CA TYR A 306 22.72 9.26 22.81
C TYR A 306 21.32 8.69 22.59
N GLY A 307 21.20 7.37 22.48
CA GLY A 307 19.94 6.66 22.28
C GLY A 307 20.04 5.66 21.14
N ILE A 308 18.94 5.44 20.44
CA ILE A 308 18.87 4.50 19.31
C ILE A 308 18.89 5.31 18.01
N GLY A 309 20.03 5.27 17.32
CA GLY A 309 20.23 5.82 16.00
C GLY A 309 20.10 4.74 14.92
N LEU A 310 19.42 5.07 13.83
CA LEU A 310 19.21 4.22 12.67
C LEU A 310 19.42 5.08 11.41
N THR A 311 20.35 4.68 10.56
CA THR A 311 20.51 5.24 9.22
C THR A 311 20.33 4.13 8.19
N ILE A 312 19.42 4.35 7.24
CA ILE A 312 19.04 3.35 6.26
C ILE A 312 18.97 3.94 4.87
N THR A 313 19.49 3.20 3.89
CA THR A 313 19.38 3.52 2.46
C THR A 313 18.88 2.27 1.74
N PRO A 314 17.56 2.10 1.59
CA PRO A 314 17.00 0.96 0.87
C PRO A 314 16.82 1.29 -0.61
N THR A 315 17.12 0.35 -1.49
CA THR A 315 17.00 0.50 -2.94
C THR A 315 16.34 -0.74 -3.52
N ILE A 316 15.27 -0.55 -4.29
CA ILE A 316 14.63 -1.63 -5.04
C ILE A 316 15.54 -2.00 -6.21
N LYS A 317 15.87 -3.29 -6.31
CA LYS A 317 16.60 -3.88 -7.43
C LYS A 317 15.82 -5.09 -7.93
N LYS A 318 15.11 -4.91 -9.04
CA LYS A 318 14.15 -5.90 -9.56
C LYS A 318 13.05 -6.16 -8.53
N GLU A 319 12.98 -7.37 -7.96
CA GLU A 319 12.00 -7.77 -6.95
C GLU A 319 12.58 -7.86 -5.53
N LYS A 320 13.83 -7.42 -5.34
CA LYS A 320 14.52 -7.44 -4.05
C LYS A 320 14.86 -6.05 -3.57
N ILE A 321 15.05 -5.94 -2.26
CA ILE A 321 15.34 -4.70 -1.56
C ILE A 321 16.77 -4.79 -1.04
N ASP A 322 17.67 -4.02 -1.64
CA ASP A 322 19.06 -3.85 -1.21
C ASP A 322 19.09 -2.78 -0.13
N ILE A 323 19.51 -3.13 1.08
CA ILE A 323 19.43 -2.24 2.23
C ILE A 323 20.83 -2.05 2.78
N GLN A 324 21.32 -0.81 2.73
CA GLN A 324 22.46 -0.39 3.53
C GLN A 324 21.95 0.14 4.87
N LEU A 325 22.52 -0.38 5.96
CA LEU A 325 22.03 -0.16 7.31
C LEU A 325 23.18 0.18 8.26
N ASN A 326 23.01 1.24 9.02
CA ASN A 326 23.80 1.57 10.20
C ASN A 326 22.86 1.70 11.40
N VAL A 327 23.11 0.93 12.46
CA VAL A 327 22.39 1.02 13.72
C VAL A 327 23.38 1.37 14.82
N GLU A 328 23.11 2.43 15.56
CA GLU A 328 23.85 2.82 16.74
C GLU A 328 22.92 2.76 17.97
N ILE A 329 23.40 2.17 19.05
CA ILE A 329 22.72 2.13 20.33
C ILE A 329 23.68 2.72 21.35
N SER A 330 23.28 3.81 21.98
CA SER A 330 24.08 4.47 23.00
C SER A 330 23.28 4.78 24.26
N ASP A 331 23.95 4.61 25.40
CA ASP A 331 23.41 4.92 26.71
C ASP A 331 24.45 5.69 27.53
N VAL A 332 23.96 6.44 28.50
CA VAL A 332 24.75 7.31 29.35
C VAL A 332 25.31 6.49 30.51
N ALA A 333 26.62 6.36 30.56
CA ALA A 333 27.30 5.69 31.66
C ALA A 333 27.76 6.70 32.71
N SER A 334 27.66 6.32 33.99
CA SER A 334 28.26 7.08 35.09
C SER A 334 29.78 7.03 34.95
N GLY A 335 30.41 8.13 34.55
CA GLY A 335 31.87 8.24 34.53
C GLY A 335 32.45 8.43 35.94
N THR A 336 33.76 8.26 36.07
CA THR A 336 34.48 8.58 37.30
C THR A 336 34.81 10.08 37.35
N GLY A 337 34.25 10.82 38.32
CA GLY A 337 34.52 12.26 38.49
C GLY A 337 33.50 13.17 37.78
N ASN A 338 33.98 14.26 37.16
CA ASN A 338 33.15 15.24 36.41
C ASN A 338 32.99 14.86 34.92
N GLU A 339 33.41 13.66 34.52
CA GLU A 339 33.40 13.20 33.13
C GLU A 339 32.15 12.36 32.84
N THR A 340 31.47 12.66 31.73
CA THR A 340 30.37 11.84 31.21
C THR A 340 30.95 10.72 30.36
N SER A 341 30.60 9.47 30.67
CA SER A 341 30.94 8.31 29.84
C SER A 341 29.74 7.84 29.03
N PHE A 342 29.98 7.19 27.89
CA PHE A 342 28.94 6.64 27.04
C PHE A 342 29.24 5.17 26.79
N PHE A 343 28.19 4.36 26.84
CA PHE A 343 28.19 3.04 26.27
C PHE A 343 27.65 3.16 24.85
N THR A 344 28.38 2.73 23.83
CA THR A 344 27.93 2.78 22.43
C THR A 344 28.18 1.44 21.77
N GLU A 345 27.16 0.90 21.12
CA GLU A 345 27.19 -0.27 20.26
C GLU A 345 26.79 0.14 18.86
N THR A 346 27.55 -0.30 17.84
CA THR A 346 27.28 0.06 16.45
C THR A 346 27.32 -1.19 15.59
N THR A 347 26.35 -1.31 14.68
CA THR A 347 26.30 -2.38 13.67
C THR A 347 26.10 -1.76 12.29
N THR A 348 27.01 -2.04 11.37
CA THR A 348 26.90 -1.65 9.96
C THR A 348 26.78 -2.90 9.11
N THR A 349 25.75 -2.99 8.29
CA THR A 349 25.51 -4.15 7.42
C THR A 349 24.85 -3.74 6.11
N ARG A 350 24.98 -4.61 5.11
CA ARG A 350 24.26 -4.48 3.84
C ARG A 350 23.62 -5.82 3.51
N VAL A 351 22.32 -5.81 3.29
CA VAL A 351 21.52 -7.03 3.12
C VAL A 351 20.63 -6.92 1.89
N LEU A 352 20.41 -8.03 1.22
CA LEU A 352 19.50 -8.13 0.08
C LEU A 352 18.32 -9.02 0.46
N LEU A 353 17.13 -8.44 0.61
CA LEU A 353 15.93 -9.10 1.13
C LEU A 353 14.80 -9.12 0.10
N ASN A 354 13.96 -10.15 0.14
CA ASN A 354 12.70 -10.13 -0.60
C ASN A 354 11.68 -9.22 0.12
N ASN A 355 10.66 -8.76 -0.61
CA ASN A 355 9.54 -8.03 -0.01
C ASN A 355 8.92 -8.83 1.14
N LYS A 356 8.68 -8.19 2.29
CA LYS A 356 8.14 -8.77 3.54
C LYS A 356 9.01 -9.86 4.20
N GLN A 357 10.28 -10.01 3.80
CA GLN A 357 11.19 -10.98 4.40
C GLN A 357 11.83 -10.41 5.68
N THR A 358 11.59 -11.05 6.83
CA THR A 358 12.27 -10.70 8.08
C THR A 358 13.69 -11.27 8.13
N MET A 359 14.65 -10.46 8.58
CA MET A 359 16.03 -10.86 8.81
C MET A 359 16.50 -10.43 10.21
N VAL A 360 17.31 -11.28 10.85
CA VAL A 360 18.05 -10.91 12.08
C VAL A 360 19.40 -10.31 11.69
N LEU A 361 19.67 -9.10 12.17
CA LEU A 361 20.81 -8.28 11.78
C LEU A 361 21.99 -8.43 12.74
N ALA A 362 21.71 -8.54 14.03
CA ALA A 362 22.72 -8.68 15.08
C ALA A 362 22.16 -9.41 16.31
N GLY A 363 23.02 -10.20 16.96
CA GLY A 363 22.82 -10.83 18.26
C GLY A 363 24.02 -10.54 19.15
N LEU A 364 23.86 -9.81 20.26
CA LEU A 364 24.95 -9.54 21.21
C LEU A 364 24.75 -10.35 22.49
N ILE A 365 25.73 -11.19 22.83
CA ILE A 365 25.75 -11.96 24.07
C ILE A 365 26.58 -11.20 25.11
N LYS A 366 25.96 -10.68 26.17
CA LYS A 366 26.65 -10.09 27.30
C LYS A 366 26.71 -11.08 28.45
N GLU A 367 27.88 -11.67 28.69
CA GLU A 367 28.15 -12.56 29.81
C GLU A 367 28.91 -11.80 30.91
N ASN A 368 28.34 -11.69 32.11
CA ASN A 368 28.99 -11.03 33.25
C ASN A 368 29.13 -12.03 34.40
N ARG A 369 30.33 -12.59 34.58
CA ARG A 369 30.61 -13.57 35.66
C ARG A 369 31.43 -12.93 36.78
N GLY A 370 30.81 -12.76 37.94
CA GLY A 370 31.38 -12.19 39.16
C GLY A 370 31.02 -13.03 40.38
N SER A 371 31.88 -14.00 40.72
CA SER A 371 31.68 -14.80 41.93
C SER A 371 32.18 -14.05 43.18
N SER A 372 31.28 -13.70 44.10
CA SER A 372 31.66 -13.19 45.43
C SER A 372 31.66 -14.32 46.46
N VAL A 373 32.82 -14.59 47.05
CA VAL A 373 32.95 -15.58 48.13
C VAL A 373 33.31 -14.86 49.43
N ARG A 374 32.38 -14.81 50.38
CA ARG A 374 32.66 -14.38 51.76
C ARG A 374 33.11 -15.60 52.55
N MET A 375 34.23 -15.51 53.25
CA MET A 375 34.73 -16.62 54.07
C MET A 375 35.23 -16.14 55.43
N VAL A 376 35.07 -16.98 56.46
CA VAL A 376 35.70 -16.77 57.77
C VAL A 376 37.20 -17.05 57.63
N PRO A 377 38.10 -16.14 58.04
CA PRO A 377 39.55 -16.36 57.97
C PRO A 377 39.98 -17.65 58.70
N PHE A 378 41.02 -18.33 58.20
CA PHE A 378 41.48 -19.67 58.62
C PHE A 378 40.49 -20.82 58.37
N PHE A 379 39.29 -20.80 58.96
CA PHE A 379 38.33 -21.91 58.87
C PHE A 379 37.74 -22.09 57.46
N GLY A 380 37.60 -20.98 56.73
CA GLY A 380 37.17 -21.00 55.35
C GLY A 380 38.21 -21.61 54.39
N GLN A 381 39.45 -21.88 54.78
CA GLN A 381 40.49 -22.39 53.85
C GLN A 381 40.67 -23.92 53.91
N ILE A 382 40.06 -24.60 54.90
CA ILE A 382 40.24 -26.04 55.13
C ILE A 382 39.55 -26.85 54.00
N PRO A 383 40.23 -27.84 53.37
CA PRO A 383 39.61 -28.74 52.40
C PRO A 383 38.42 -29.49 53.03
N VAL A 384 37.33 -29.66 52.28
CA VAL A 384 36.10 -30.36 52.70
C VAL A 384 35.29 -29.62 53.79
N VAL A 385 35.90 -29.31 54.95
CA VAL A 385 35.21 -28.71 56.11
C VAL A 385 35.00 -27.19 55.95
N GLY A 386 35.88 -26.51 55.22
CA GLY A 386 35.80 -25.06 55.01
C GLY A 386 34.58 -24.61 54.19
N MET A 387 33.86 -25.53 53.55
CA MET A 387 32.61 -25.22 52.83
C MET A 387 31.49 -24.73 53.76
N LEU A 388 31.47 -25.15 55.03
CA LEU A 388 30.50 -24.67 56.03
C LEU A 388 30.80 -23.24 56.52
N PHE A 389 32.01 -22.74 56.26
CA PHE A 389 32.51 -21.43 56.69
C PHE A 389 32.72 -20.46 55.52
N ARG A 390 32.22 -20.84 54.33
CA ARG A 390 32.15 -20.01 53.12
C ARG A 390 30.69 -19.72 52.79
N SER A 391 30.38 -18.47 52.48
CA SER A 391 29.12 -18.07 51.85
C SER A 391 29.43 -17.60 50.43
N LYS A 392 28.91 -18.30 49.43
CA LYS A 392 28.88 -17.81 48.06
C LYS A 392 27.69 -16.86 47.93
N GLY A 393 27.96 -15.58 47.74
CA GLY A 393 26.94 -14.64 47.31
C GLY A 393 26.89 -14.65 45.80
N THR A 394 25.83 -15.21 45.22
CA THR A 394 25.49 -14.95 43.83
C THR A 394 24.86 -13.56 43.80
N ASN A 395 25.50 -12.58 43.16
CA ASN A 395 24.87 -11.27 42.98
C ASN A 395 23.70 -11.45 42.00
N PRO A 396 22.45 -11.14 42.36
CA PRO A 396 21.28 -11.34 41.49
C PRO A 396 21.23 -10.40 40.28
N SER A 397 22.25 -9.54 40.07
CA SER A 397 22.38 -8.66 38.91
C SER A 397 23.07 -9.31 37.70
N GLU A 398 23.50 -10.57 37.81
CA GLU A 398 24.04 -11.36 36.69
C GLU A 398 22.92 -12.02 35.90
N THR A 399 22.10 -11.21 35.25
CA THR A 399 21.25 -11.70 34.16
C THR A 399 22.06 -11.54 32.90
N ASP A 400 22.56 -12.64 32.35
CA ASP A 400 23.12 -12.64 31.01
C ASP A 400 21.97 -12.26 30.06
N LYS A 401 22.13 -11.15 29.34
CA LYS A 401 21.12 -10.66 28.41
C LYS A 401 21.65 -10.69 26.99
N GLU A 402 20.83 -11.19 26.09
CA GLU A 402 21.07 -11.25 24.66
C GLU A 402 20.21 -10.21 23.95
N LEU A 403 20.81 -9.28 23.21
CA LEU A 403 20.06 -8.33 22.38
C LEU A 403 19.98 -8.87 20.95
N VAL A 404 18.76 -9.00 20.42
CA VAL A 404 18.48 -9.43 19.05
C VAL A 404 17.79 -8.31 18.28
N ILE A 405 18.37 -7.92 17.15
CA ILE A 405 17.81 -6.91 16.25
C ILE A 405 17.31 -7.61 14.99
N SER A 406 16.03 -7.40 14.66
CA SER A 406 15.39 -7.93 13.46
C SER A 406 14.76 -6.83 12.62
N MET A 407 14.65 -7.04 11.31
CA MET A 407 14.13 -6.06 10.35
C MET A 407 13.29 -6.75 9.28
N THR A 408 12.21 -6.10 8.87
CA THR A 408 11.32 -6.53 7.78
C THR A 408 11.06 -5.35 6.83
N PRO A 409 11.58 -5.36 5.59
CA PRO A 409 11.27 -4.36 4.60
C PRO A 409 9.99 -4.71 3.82
N THR A 410 9.21 -3.69 3.45
CA THR A 410 7.96 -3.82 2.69
C THR A 410 7.92 -2.76 1.60
N ILE A 411 7.79 -3.17 0.34
CA ILE A 411 7.52 -2.26 -0.79
C ILE A 411 6.07 -1.81 -0.66
N LEU A 412 5.87 -0.50 -0.63
CA LEU A 412 4.55 0.12 -0.64
C LEU A 412 4.17 0.37 -2.10
N GLU A 413 3.48 -0.58 -2.71
CA GLU A 413 2.96 -0.43 -4.07
C GLU A 413 1.96 0.74 -4.11
N ARG A 414 2.26 1.77 -4.90
CA ARG A 414 1.29 2.82 -5.22
C ARG A 414 0.30 2.23 -6.22
N ASN A 415 -0.80 1.68 -5.70
CA ASN A 415 -1.86 1.13 -6.53
C ASN A 415 -2.48 2.24 -7.39
N ARG A 416 -2.07 2.35 -8.67
CA ARG A 416 -2.55 3.38 -9.61
C ARG A 416 -4.04 3.23 -9.94
N ASN A 417 -4.64 2.05 -9.73
CA ASN A 417 -6.03 1.76 -10.14
C ASN A 417 -6.99 1.46 -8.97
N ASN A 418 -6.54 1.51 -7.71
CA ASN A 418 -7.35 1.06 -6.58
C ASN A 418 -7.19 1.92 -5.32
N ILE A 419 -7.47 3.21 -5.45
CA ILE A 419 -7.69 4.08 -4.27
C ILE A 419 -9.01 3.70 -3.54
N GLU A 420 -9.88 2.86 -4.11
CA GLU A 420 -11.16 2.47 -3.49
C GLU A 420 -11.26 1.02 -2.99
N GLU A 421 -10.35 0.10 -3.30
CA GLU A 421 -10.57 -1.34 -3.01
C GLU A 421 -9.62 -1.94 -1.95
N VAL A 422 -9.37 -1.21 -0.86
CA VAL A 422 -8.87 -1.80 0.41
C VAL A 422 -9.93 -1.70 1.51
N LYS A 423 -11.18 -1.37 1.18
CA LYS A 423 -12.19 -0.97 2.17
C LYS A 423 -13.41 -1.85 2.40
N GLU A 424 -13.65 -2.95 1.68
CA GLU A 424 -14.91 -3.70 1.90
C GLU A 424 -14.75 -5.16 2.32
N GLU A 425 -13.70 -5.86 1.91
CA GLU A 425 -13.61 -7.30 2.20
C GLU A 425 -13.34 -7.61 3.69
N LYS A 426 -12.66 -6.70 4.41
CA LYS A 426 -12.47 -6.81 5.88
C LYS A 426 -13.63 -6.26 6.70
N VAL A 427 -14.64 -5.62 6.10
CA VAL A 427 -15.71 -4.93 6.84
C VAL A 427 -16.89 -5.87 7.15
N GLU A 428 -17.15 -6.87 6.32
CA GLU A 428 -18.27 -7.80 6.53
C GLU A 428 -18.03 -8.84 7.65
N GLU A 429 -16.78 -9.23 7.91
CA GLU A 429 -16.45 -10.15 9.02
C GLU A 429 -16.75 -9.52 10.40
N TYR A 430 -16.75 -8.18 10.50
CA TYR A 430 -17.09 -7.46 11.74
C TYR A 430 -18.58 -7.13 11.89
N ARG A 431 -19.39 -7.19 10.82
CA ARG A 431 -20.84 -6.90 10.91
C ARG A 431 -21.61 -8.00 11.64
N THR A 432 -21.15 -9.25 11.58
CA THR A 432 -21.83 -10.39 12.22
C THR A 432 -21.62 -10.52 13.73
N THR A 433 -20.75 -9.71 14.36
CA THR A 433 -20.48 -9.82 15.82
C THR A 433 -21.17 -8.72 16.64
N ALA A 434 -22.09 -7.95 16.05
CA ALA A 434 -22.77 -6.84 16.72
C ALA A 434 -24.13 -7.22 17.33
N ILE A 435 -24.18 -8.19 18.25
CA ILE A 435 -25.23 -8.25 19.27
C ILE A 435 -24.57 -8.66 20.58
N TYR A 436 -24.33 -7.71 21.49
CA TYR A 436 -24.58 -7.80 22.94
C TYR A 436 -24.10 -6.49 23.60
N LYS A 437 -25.07 -5.66 23.99
CA LYS A 437 -24.86 -4.47 24.83
C LYS A 437 -24.37 -4.88 26.22
N GLN A 438 -23.33 -4.25 26.74
CA GLN A 438 -23.25 -3.97 28.18
C GLN A 438 -22.34 -2.79 28.55
N LYS A 439 -22.84 -1.98 29.48
CA LYS A 439 -22.28 -0.72 30.02
C LYS A 439 -20.89 -0.92 30.61
N VAL A 440 -19.93 -0.10 30.17
CA VAL A 440 -18.68 0.17 30.90
C VAL A 440 -18.95 1.23 31.96
N SER A 441 -18.43 0.99 33.16
CA SER A 441 -18.61 1.84 34.33
C SER A 441 -17.64 3.00 34.35
N SER A 442 -18.18 4.22 34.55
CA SER A 442 -17.43 5.40 34.97
C SER A 442 -16.75 5.19 36.32
N SER A 443 -15.42 5.25 36.36
CA SER A 443 -14.65 5.50 37.58
C SER A 443 -14.55 7.01 37.81
N SER A 444 -14.92 7.45 39.00
CA SER A 444 -15.32 8.83 39.37
C SER A 444 -14.21 9.70 39.97
N SER A 445 -12.95 9.56 39.55
CA SER A 445 -11.87 10.41 40.05
C SER A 445 -11.02 10.94 38.91
N VAL A 446 -11.32 12.17 38.48
CA VAL A 446 -10.64 12.88 37.39
C VAL A 446 -9.52 13.75 37.97
N PRO A 447 -8.25 13.63 37.52
CA PRO A 447 -7.16 14.50 37.94
C PRO A 447 -7.40 15.97 37.53
N TYR A 448 -7.00 16.90 38.40
CA TYR A 448 -6.97 18.34 38.09
C TYR A 448 -5.82 18.63 37.11
N TYR A 449 -6.14 19.19 35.94
CA TYR A 449 -5.15 19.51 34.90
C TYR A 449 -4.47 20.85 35.23
N LEU A 450 -3.16 20.84 35.53
CA LEU A 450 -2.36 22.06 35.62
C LEU A 450 -2.38 22.77 34.25
N GLY A 451 -2.71 24.07 34.22
CA GLY A 451 -2.63 24.90 33.00
C GLY A 451 -3.95 25.13 32.26
N ILE A 452 -5.05 24.47 32.66
CA ILE A 452 -6.38 24.75 32.08
C ILE A 452 -7.01 25.97 32.77
N PRO A 453 -7.47 26.98 32.02
CA PRO A 453 -8.22 28.11 32.58
C PRO A 453 -9.45 27.63 33.37
N LYS A 454 -9.72 28.23 34.55
CA LYS A 454 -10.79 27.76 35.45
C LYS A 454 -12.15 27.66 34.76
N ASN A 455 -12.46 28.61 33.88
CA ASN A 455 -13.67 28.66 33.03
C ASN A 455 -13.75 27.52 32.00
N MET A 456 -12.66 26.83 31.67
CA MET A 456 -12.63 25.69 30.73
C MET A 456 -12.72 24.32 31.42
N THR A 457 -12.73 24.27 32.76
CA THR A 457 -12.76 23.01 33.51
C THR A 457 -13.99 22.15 33.18
N GLU A 458 -15.16 22.79 33.07
CA GLU A 458 -16.42 22.09 32.78
C GLU A 458 -16.47 21.60 31.34
N TYR A 459 -15.94 22.40 30.40
CA TYR A 459 -15.78 22.02 29.01
C TYR A 459 -14.95 20.74 28.86
N VAL A 460 -13.75 20.72 29.46
CA VAL A 460 -12.82 19.58 29.41
C VAL A 460 -13.46 18.33 30.01
N ARG A 461 -14.18 18.49 31.12
CA ARG A 461 -14.91 17.39 31.76
C ARG A 461 -15.99 16.82 30.84
N ASN A 462 -16.69 17.66 30.09
CA ASN A 462 -17.70 17.22 29.13
C ASN A 462 -17.08 16.46 27.95
N VAL A 463 -15.98 16.96 27.40
CA VAL A 463 -15.21 16.28 26.34
C VAL A 463 -14.75 14.90 26.80
N GLN A 464 -14.09 14.83 27.96
CA GLN A 464 -13.65 13.55 28.55
C GLN A 464 -14.82 12.58 28.78
N LYS A 465 -15.97 13.09 29.24
CA LYS A 465 -17.19 12.29 29.45
C LYS A 465 -17.78 11.77 28.14
N GLN A 466 -17.73 12.55 27.06
CA GLN A 466 -18.18 12.10 25.74
C GLN A 466 -17.28 10.97 25.23
N ILE A 467 -15.96 11.18 25.29
CA ILE A 467 -14.96 10.20 24.84
C ILE A 467 -15.09 8.89 25.62
N SER A 468 -15.08 8.96 26.95
CA SER A 468 -15.21 7.77 27.82
C SER A 468 -16.49 6.96 27.58
N LYS A 469 -17.61 7.61 27.20
CA LYS A 469 -18.85 6.91 26.87
C LYS A 469 -18.84 6.22 25.52
N ALA A 470 -18.07 6.75 24.55
CA ALA A 470 -18.01 6.22 23.19
C ALA A 470 -16.94 5.14 23.02
N ILE A 471 -16.05 4.99 24.01
CA ILE A 471 -15.00 3.98 24.01
C ILE A 471 -15.60 2.59 24.20
N LEU A 472 -15.15 1.68 23.34
CA LEU A 472 -15.48 0.27 23.40
C LEU A 472 -14.20 -0.48 23.77
N TYR A 473 -14.33 -1.41 24.71
CA TYR A 473 -13.26 -2.34 25.04
C TYR A 473 -13.03 -3.26 23.83
N PRO A 474 -11.84 -3.28 23.21
CA PRO A 474 -11.59 -4.16 22.08
C PRO A 474 -11.84 -5.63 22.45
N PRO A 475 -12.61 -6.39 21.67
CA PRO A 475 -12.90 -7.79 21.97
C PRO A 475 -11.64 -8.65 22.16
N GLU A 476 -10.60 -8.37 21.39
CA GLU A 476 -9.30 -9.05 21.48
C GLU A 476 -8.62 -8.73 22.82
N ALA A 477 -8.54 -7.45 23.20
CA ALA A 477 -8.01 -7.03 24.50
C ALA A 477 -8.77 -7.68 25.66
N LYS A 478 -10.10 -7.79 25.50
CA LYS A 478 -10.97 -8.44 26.48
C LYS A 478 -10.72 -9.95 26.59
N ARG A 479 -10.54 -10.64 25.47
CA ARG A 479 -10.22 -12.09 25.46
C ARG A 479 -8.90 -12.40 26.16
N TYR A 480 -7.90 -11.54 25.97
CA TYR A 480 -6.58 -11.71 26.57
C TYR A 480 -6.43 -11.10 27.97
N GLY A 481 -7.49 -10.49 28.52
CA GLY A 481 -7.45 -9.90 29.85
C GLY A 481 -6.53 -8.69 29.97
N TRP A 482 -6.30 -7.96 28.87
CA TRP A 482 -5.40 -6.80 28.86
C TRP A 482 -6.07 -5.57 29.44
N GLU A 483 -5.44 -4.95 30.45
CA GLU A 483 -5.86 -3.69 31.06
C GLU A 483 -4.77 -2.62 30.87
N GLY A 484 -5.11 -1.35 30.93
CA GLY A 484 -4.14 -0.27 30.78
C GLY A 484 -4.76 1.11 30.69
N THR A 485 -3.94 2.16 30.78
CA THR A 485 -4.40 3.55 30.65
C THR A 485 -3.77 4.20 29.43
N VAL A 486 -4.59 4.68 28.49
CA VAL A 486 -4.14 5.49 27.36
C VAL A 486 -4.22 6.96 27.77
N ARG A 487 -3.15 7.75 27.59
CA ARG A 487 -3.24 9.21 27.70
C ARG A 487 -3.17 9.82 26.31
N MET A 488 -4.23 10.51 25.91
CA MET A 488 -4.30 11.16 24.60
C MET A 488 -4.17 12.67 24.74
N ASN A 489 -3.31 13.30 23.94
CA ASN A 489 -3.29 14.73 23.76
C ASN A 489 -4.25 15.13 22.63
N LEU A 490 -5.13 16.10 22.89
CA LEU A 490 -6.12 16.63 21.95
C LEU A 490 -5.92 18.15 21.81
N LEU A 491 -5.81 18.65 20.59
CA LEU A 491 -5.94 20.08 20.29
C LEU A 491 -7.31 20.36 19.70
N ILE A 492 -8.14 21.11 20.42
CA ILE A 492 -9.51 21.45 20.02
C ILE A 492 -9.56 22.95 19.73
N LEU A 493 -10.16 23.33 18.62
CA LEU A 493 -10.36 24.72 18.21
C LEU A 493 -11.64 25.31 18.82
N LYS A 494 -11.78 26.64 18.79
CA LYS A 494 -12.91 27.38 19.38
C LYS A 494 -14.28 26.90 18.89
N ASP A 495 -14.39 26.48 17.64
CA ASP A 495 -15.61 25.96 17.01
C ASP A 495 -15.92 24.50 17.41
N GLY A 496 -15.02 23.84 18.16
CA GLY A 496 -15.12 22.44 18.56
C GLY A 496 -14.41 21.47 17.60
N THR A 497 -13.81 21.97 16.52
CA THR A 497 -13.05 21.16 15.57
C THR A 497 -11.82 20.55 16.26
N LEU A 498 -11.59 19.26 16.04
CA LEU A 498 -10.41 18.56 16.55
C LEU A 498 -9.26 18.74 15.54
N ALA A 499 -8.28 19.59 15.86
CA ALA A 499 -7.12 19.84 15.02
C ALA A 499 -6.19 18.62 14.96
N TYR A 500 -5.90 18.01 16.11
CA TYR A 500 -5.24 16.71 16.18
C TYR A 500 -5.58 15.94 17.45
N ALA A 501 -5.37 14.63 17.38
CA ALA A 501 -5.37 13.72 18.53
C ALA A 501 -4.14 12.81 18.41
N LEU A 502 -3.34 12.76 19.47
CA LEU A 502 -2.11 11.97 19.54
C LEU A 502 -2.07 11.18 20.85
N ILE A 503 -1.40 10.03 20.84
CA ILE A 503 -1.17 9.26 22.05
C ILE A 503 0.10 9.80 22.71
N GLN A 504 -0.05 10.32 23.93
CA GLN A 504 1.05 10.82 24.75
C GLN A 504 1.67 9.69 25.58
N GLU A 505 0.84 8.81 26.13
CA GLU A 505 1.30 7.59 26.83
C GLU A 505 0.41 6.42 26.39
N SER A 506 1.07 5.35 25.93
CA SER A 506 0.42 4.09 25.51
C SER A 506 -0.11 3.32 26.72
N SER A 507 -1.21 2.59 26.54
CA SER A 507 -1.69 1.60 27.51
C SER A 507 -0.83 0.33 27.59
N GLY A 508 0.19 0.20 26.73
CA GLY A 508 0.96 -1.03 26.52
C GLY A 508 0.35 -1.97 25.47
N HIS A 509 -0.81 -1.62 24.90
CA HIS A 509 -1.52 -2.43 23.92
C HIS A 509 -2.09 -1.58 22.78
N GLU A 510 -1.54 -1.74 21.58
CA GLU A 510 -1.87 -0.96 20.37
C GLU A 510 -3.38 -0.97 20.04
N ILE A 511 -4.08 -2.09 20.23
CA ILE A 511 -5.52 -2.18 19.96
C ILE A 511 -6.37 -1.29 20.89
N MET A 512 -5.92 -1.06 22.14
CA MET A 512 -6.62 -0.21 23.10
C MET A 512 -6.32 1.27 22.84
N ASP A 513 -5.07 1.54 22.48
CA ASP A 513 -4.56 2.83 22.02
C ASP A 513 -5.31 3.34 20.78
N GLU A 514 -5.39 2.50 19.74
CA GLU A 514 -6.14 2.82 18.52
C GLU A 514 -7.63 2.98 18.79
N SER A 515 -8.22 2.15 19.65
CA SER A 515 -9.65 2.26 20.01
C SER A 515 -9.95 3.60 20.69
N ALA A 516 -9.09 4.03 21.61
CA ALA A 516 -9.23 5.33 22.27
C ALA A 516 -9.10 6.48 21.26
N LEU A 517 -8.09 6.42 20.38
CA LEU A 517 -7.85 7.45 19.38
C LEU A 517 -8.97 7.53 18.34
N ARG A 518 -9.48 6.37 17.87
CA ARG A 518 -10.63 6.30 16.97
C ARG A 518 -11.89 6.85 17.62
N ALA A 519 -12.12 6.57 18.91
CA ALA A 519 -13.26 7.10 19.64
C ALA A 519 -13.20 8.63 19.74
N ALA A 520 -12.03 9.20 20.04
CA ALA A 520 -11.85 10.65 20.09
C ALA A 520 -12.03 11.32 18.71
N LYS A 521 -11.52 10.71 17.63
CA LYS A 521 -11.68 11.24 16.26
C LYS A 521 -13.13 11.16 15.78
N ARG A 522 -13.83 10.06 16.07
CA ARG A 522 -15.23 9.86 15.66
C ARG A 522 -16.21 10.82 16.34
N LEU A 523 -15.88 11.30 17.53
CA LEU A 523 -16.71 12.25 18.27
C LEU A 523 -16.50 13.71 17.83
N ALA A 524 -15.45 13.99 17.06
CA ALA A 524 -15.24 15.32 16.51
C ALA A 524 -16.29 15.64 15.41
N PRO A 525 -16.77 16.89 15.31
CA PRO A 525 -16.42 18.03 16.16
C PRO A 525 -17.08 17.95 17.55
N TYR A 526 -16.35 18.41 18.57
CA TYR A 526 -16.87 18.58 19.92
C TYR A 526 -17.76 19.82 20.01
N SER A 527 -18.39 20.06 21.16
CA SER A 527 -19.06 21.34 21.43
C SER A 527 -18.06 22.49 21.28
N GLY A 528 -18.50 23.63 20.73
CA GLY A 528 -17.69 24.85 20.72
C GLY A 528 -17.40 25.38 22.13
N PHE A 529 -16.40 26.25 22.25
CA PHE A 529 -16.03 26.84 23.54
C PHE A 529 -17.15 27.75 24.06
N PRO A 530 -17.32 27.86 25.40
CA PRO A 530 -18.27 28.80 25.98
C PRO A 530 -18.02 30.24 25.49
N SER A 531 -19.10 30.99 25.24
CA SER A 531 -19.03 32.33 24.63
C SER A 531 -18.28 33.37 25.46
N ASP A 532 -18.13 33.11 26.76
CA ASP A 532 -17.40 33.92 27.73
C ASP A 532 -15.88 33.66 27.73
N VAL A 533 -15.39 32.78 26.86
CA VAL A 533 -13.97 32.39 26.79
C VAL A 533 -13.31 32.96 25.54
N ASP A 534 -12.27 33.78 25.74
CA ASP A 534 -11.44 34.33 24.66
C ASP A 534 -10.22 33.43 24.38
N LEU A 535 -10.48 32.16 24.05
CA LEU A 535 -9.46 31.20 23.60
C LEU A 535 -9.79 30.77 22.17
N GLN A 536 -8.77 30.66 21.33
CA GLN A 536 -8.90 30.19 19.95
C GLN A 536 -8.69 28.67 19.83
N GLU A 537 -7.91 28.10 20.76
CA GLU A 537 -7.61 26.68 20.82
C GLU A 537 -7.37 26.23 22.27
N LEU A 538 -7.49 24.94 22.52
CA LEU A 538 -7.27 24.32 23.82
C LEU A 538 -6.57 22.97 23.63
N ASN A 539 -5.38 22.83 24.21
CA ASN A 539 -4.65 21.57 24.30
C ASN A 539 -4.98 20.87 25.63
N ILE A 540 -5.49 19.63 25.56
CA ILE A 540 -5.89 18.85 26.73
C ILE A 540 -5.33 17.43 26.66
N THR A 541 -4.87 16.90 27.79
CA THR A 541 -4.54 15.48 27.92
C THR A 541 -5.72 14.74 28.54
N VAL A 542 -6.27 13.74 27.85
CA VAL A 542 -7.41 12.93 28.32
C VAL A 542 -6.93 11.50 28.64
N PRO A 543 -6.95 11.08 29.92
CA PRO A 543 -6.67 9.70 30.30
C PRO A 543 -7.91 8.82 30.13
N ILE A 544 -7.72 7.67 29.48
CA ILE A 544 -8.71 6.63 29.24
C ILE A 544 -8.23 5.34 29.90
N VAL A 545 -9.00 4.85 30.88
CA VAL A 545 -8.67 3.64 31.62
C VAL A 545 -9.48 2.47 31.06
N TYR A 546 -8.80 1.46 30.52
CA TYR A 546 -9.34 0.15 30.22
C TYR A 546 -9.07 -0.77 31.41
N SER A 547 -10.13 -1.11 32.16
CA SER A 547 -10.06 -2.11 33.22
C SER A 547 -11.32 -2.96 33.26
N PHE A 548 -11.16 -4.21 33.66
CA PHE A 548 -12.27 -5.06 34.08
C PHE A 548 -12.69 -4.58 35.46
N LYS A 549 -13.94 -4.16 35.57
CA LYS A 549 -14.52 -3.89 36.88
C LYS A 549 -14.42 -5.16 37.73
N LYS A 550 -13.80 -5.05 38.90
CA LYS A 550 -13.99 -6.04 39.98
C LYS A 550 -15.43 -6.02 40.49
#